data_AF-U7MRN6-F1
#
_entry.id   AF-U7MRN6-F1
#
_cell.length_a   1.000
_cell.length_b   1.000
_cell.length_c   1.000
_cell.angle_alpha   90.00
_cell.angle_beta   90.00
_cell.angle_gamma   90.00
#
_symmetry.space_group_name_H-M   'P 1'
#
loop_
_entity.id
_entity.type
_entity.pdbx_description
1 polymer ?
#
loop_
_entity_poly.entity_id
_entity_poly.type
_entity_poly.pdbx_seq_one_letter_code
_entity_poly.pdbx_strand_id
1 'polypeptide(L)'
;MAQELNRIIEGEKLKADATWDVVPAAFGSGAAYLGGAKIAKLLPPMSRFSRGGEDRKEKQSRVEQKLHELLVRFDPLFVEDGSAELMQMRGA
;
A
#
# COMPACT_ATOMS: atom_id res chain seq x y z
N MET A 1 -4.87 7.31 -13.31
CA MET A 1 -4.16 6.25 -12.58
C MET A 1 -2.64 6.25 -12.81
N ALA A 2 -2.14 5.98 -14.02
CA ALA A 2 -0.70 5.82 -14.29
C ALA A 2 0.22 6.97 -13.81
N GLN A 3 -0.18 8.22 -14.04
CA GLN A 3 0.60 9.39 -13.60
C GLN A 3 0.65 9.53 -12.08
N GLU A 4 -0.46 9.26 -11.39
CA GLU A 4 -0.55 9.33 -9.93
C GLU A 4 0.26 8.21 -9.28
N LEU A 5 0.25 7.01 -9.88
CA LEU A 5 1.08 5.90 -9.46
C LEU A 5 2.58 6.23 -9.55
N ASN A 6 3.02 6.83 -10.67
CA ASN A 6 4.40 7.29 -10.81
C ASN A 6 4.78 8.34 -9.77
N ARG A 7 3.89 9.28 -9.45
CA ARG A 7 4.13 10.26 -8.36
C ARG A 7 4.35 9.58 -7.01
N ILE A 8 3.57 8.54 -6.69
CA ILE A 8 3.75 7.77 -5.45
C ILE A 8 5.09 7.03 -5.48
N ILE A 9 5.43 6.40 -6.59
CA ILE A 9 6.70 5.68 -6.78
C ILE A 9 7.89 6.61 -6.56
N GLU A 10 7.90 7.78 -7.19
CA GLU A 10 8.99 8.75 -7.10
C GLU A 10 9.06 9.39 -5.71
N GLY A 11 7.91 9.81 -5.14
CA GLY A 11 7.85 10.46 -3.84
C GLY A 11 8.29 9.56 -2.68
N GLU A 12 7.93 8.28 -2.73
CA GLU A 12 8.28 7.30 -1.70
C GLU A 12 9.54 6.49 -2.02
N LYS A 13 10.13 6.71 -3.20
CA LYS A 13 11.27 5.93 -3.75
C LYS A 13 10.99 4.43 -3.76
N LEU A 14 9.80 4.05 -4.21
CA LEU A 14 9.40 2.65 -4.36
C LEU A 14 10.17 1.97 -5.48
N LYS A 15 10.23 0.64 -5.42
CA LYS A 15 10.67 -0.17 -6.54
C LYS A 15 9.63 -0.07 -7.65
N ALA A 16 9.93 0.71 -8.69
CA ALA A 16 9.00 0.99 -9.77
C ALA A 16 8.47 -0.29 -10.43
N ASP A 17 9.36 -1.19 -10.81
CA ASP A 17 9.04 -2.45 -11.48
C ASP A 17 8.06 -3.32 -10.67
N ALA A 18 8.38 -3.57 -9.40
CA ALA A 18 7.52 -4.32 -8.50
C ALA A 18 6.17 -3.62 -8.23
N THR A 19 6.16 -2.28 -8.23
CA THR A 19 4.93 -1.51 -8.00
C THR A 19 3.99 -1.59 -9.21
N TRP A 20 4.56 -1.54 -10.42
CA TRP A 20 3.84 -1.70 -11.67
C TRP A 20 3.33 -3.13 -11.90
N ASP A 21 3.92 -4.14 -11.27
CA ASP A 21 3.39 -5.51 -11.27
C ASP A 21 2.22 -5.67 -10.28
N VAL A 22 2.36 -5.10 -9.08
CA VAL A 22 1.41 -5.32 -7.99
C VAL A 22 0.13 -4.47 -8.12
N VAL A 23 0.24 -3.20 -8.48
CA VAL A 23 -0.91 -2.27 -8.43
C VAL A 23 -1.97 -2.57 -9.50
N PRO A 24 -1.62 -2.85 -10.77
CA PRO A 24 -2.61 -3.25 -11.77
C PRO A 24 -3.28 -4.59 -11.43
N ALA A 25 -2.55 -5.53 -10.83
CA ALA A 25 -3.11 -6.81 -10.40
C ALA A 25 -4.07 -6.67 -9.20
N ALA A 26 -3.94 -5.59 -8.41
CA ALA A 26 -4.89 -5.25 -7.36
C ALA A 26 -6.21 -4.68 -7.90
N PHE A 27 -6.15 -4.05 -9.07
CA PHE A 27 -7.29 -3.44 -9.73
C PHE A 27 -8.31 -4.51 -10.10
N GLY A 28 -9.55 -4.39 -9.64
CA GLY A 28 -10.60 -5.39 -9.81
C GLY A 28 -10.46 -6.64 -8.93
N SER A 29 -9.37 -6.77 -8.16
CA SER A 29 -9.15 -7.87 -7.20
C SER A 29 -9.55 -7.48 -5.76
N GLY A 30 -9.72 -6.19 -5.47
CA GLY A 30 -10.13 -5.65 -4.17
C GLY A 30 -8.99 -5.44 -3.15
N ALA A 31 -9.33 -4.82 -2.01
CA ALA A 31 -8.36 -4.34 -1.01
C ALA A 31 -7.45 -5.42 -0.41
N ALA A 32 -7.95 -6.65 -0.27
CA ALA A 32 -7.17 -7.78 0.26
C ALA A 32 -5.91 -8.09 -0.59
N TYR A 33 -5.87 -7.67 -1.86
CA TYR A 33 -4.70 -7.87 -2.71
C TYR A 33 -3.53 -6.95 -2.36
N LEU A 34 -3.76 -5.76 -1.81
CA LEU A 34 -2.72 -4.83 -1.36
C LEU A 34 -2.53 -4.91 0.17
N GLY A 35 -2.10 -6.08 0.65
CA GLY A 35 -1.78 -6.30 2.06
C GLY A 35 -0.29 -6.16 2.39
N GLY A 36 0.02 -5.83 3.64
CA GLY A 36 1.34 -5.42 4.14
C GLY A 36 2.55 -6.22 3.64
N ALA A 37 2.48 -7.54 3.43
CA ALA A 37 3.61 -8.31 2.88
C ALA A 37 3.97 -7.94 1.43
N LYS A 38 2.98 -7.59 0.59
CA LYS A 38 3.21 -7.11 -0.78
C LYS A 38 3.76 -5.69 -0.77
N ILE A 39 3.18 -4.80 0.04
CA ILE A 39 3.67 -3.42 0.20
C ILE A 39 5.13 -3.43 0.69
N ALA A 40 5.46 -4.29 1.66
CA ALA A 40 6.82 -4.41 2.19
C ALA A 40 7.88 -4.80 1.13
N LYS A 41 7.47 -5.43 0.02
CA LYS A 41 8.36 -5.75 -1.12
C LYS A 41 8.60 -4.55 -2.04
N LEU A 42 7.65 -3.61 -2.10
CA LEU A 42 7.74 -2.39 -2.91
C LEU A 42 8.70 -1.37 -2.31
N LEU A 43 8.85 -1.40 -0.98
CA LEU A 43 9.71 -0.48 -0.26
C LEU A 43 11.18 -0.60 -0.70
N PRO A 44 11.92 0.52 -0.73
CA PRO A 44 13.36 0.48 -0.94
C PRO A 44 14.06 -0.27 0.20
N PRO A 45 15.30 -0.75 -0.01
CA PRO A 45 16.10 -1.31 1.07
C PRO A 45 16.29 -0.25 2.15
N MET A 46 15.76 -0.51 3.34
CA MET A 46 15.87 0.37 4.50
C MET A 46 16.59 -0.34 5.64
N SER A 47 17.34 0.42 6.43
CA SER A 47 17.99 -0.08 7.64
C SER A 47 16.94 -0.59 8.61
N ARG A 48 17.23 -1.74 9.24
CA ARG A 48 16.42 -2.28 10.35
C ARG A 48 16.75 -1.59 11.69
N PHE A 49 17.83 -0.84 11.72
CA PHE A 49 18.35 -0.13 12.88
C PHE A 49 18.39 1.37 12.55
N SER A 50 17.22 1.99 12.49
CA SER A 50 17.13 3.44 12.33
C SER A 50 17.27 4.10 13.71
N ARG A 51 18.49 4.47 14.10
CA ARG A 51 18.69 5.43 15.21
C ARG A 51 18.48 6.83 14.62
N GLY A 52 17.22 7.27 14.56
CA GLY A 52 16.85 8.62 14.12
C GLY A 52 16.51 8.81 12.63
N GLY A 53 16.19 7.73 11.91
CA GLY A 53 15.71 7.76 10.52
C GLY A 53 14.29 7.20 10.39
N GLU A 54 13.66 7.35 9.22
CA GLU A 54 12.29 6.86 8.95
C GLU A 54 12.17 5.35 9.21
N ASP A 55 11.19 4.98 10.04
CA ASP A 55 10.90 3.59 10.38
C ASP A 55 10.31 2.86 9.18
N ARG A 56 10.82 1.64 8.93
CA ARG A 56 10.33 0.81 7.82
C ARG A 56 8.82 0.55 7.93
N LYS A 57 8.30 0.39 9.15
CA LYS A 57 6.88 0.17 9.41
C LYS A 57 6.05 1.41 9.08
N GLU A 58 6.47 2.60 9.53
CA GLU A 58 5.77 3.84 9.22
C GLU A 58 5.72 4.10 7.72
N LYS A 59 6.85 3.90 7.02
CA LYS A 59 6.87 4.03 5.57
C LYS A 59 5.95 3.01 4.89
N GLN A 60 5.92 1.76 5.38
CA GLN A 60 5.03 0.74 4.86
C GLN A 60 3.57 1.15 4.99
N SER A 61 3.14 1.60 6.17
CA SER A 61 1.77 2.05 6.40
C SER A 61 1.42 3.28 5.55
N ARG A 62 2.34 4.25 5.42
CA ARG A 62 2.12 5.42 4.56
C ARG A 62 1.95 5.05 3.09
N VAL A 63 2.77 4.13 2.59
CA VAL A 63 2.69 3.65 1.20
C VAL A 63 1.42 2.84 0.97
N GLU A 64 1.04 2.00 1.93
CA GLU A 64 -0.22 1.24 1.90
C GLU A 64 -1.43 2.17 1.78
N GLN A 65 -1.51 3.20 2.63
CA GLN A 65 -2.57 4.22 2.56
C GLN A 65 -2.62 4.92 1.20
N LYS A 66 -1.48 5.43 0.70
CA LYS A 66 -1.45 6.11 -0.60
C LYS A 66 -1.90 5.23 -1.77
N LEU A 67 -1.55 3.94 -1.74
CA LEU A 67 -1.96 2.99 -2.78
C LEU A 67 -3.43 2.59 -2.64
N HIS A 68 -3.95 2.47 -1.41
CA HIS A 68 -5.39 2.28 -1.17
C HIS A 68 -6.19 3.49 -1.66
N GLU A 69 -5.79 4.71 -1.30
CA GLU A 69 -6.44 5.94 -1.77
C GLU A 69 -6.45 6.04 -3.30
N LEU A 70 -5.36 5.63 -3.95
CA LEU A 70 -5.29 5.54 -5.41
C LEU A 70 -6.34 4.56 -5.96
N LEU A 71 -6.45 3.36 -5.37
CA LEU A 71 -7.40 2.36 -5.83
C LEU A 71 -8.85 2.75 -5.52
N VAL A 72 -9.16 3.24 -4.32
CA VAL A 72 -10.50 3.79 -3.98
C VAL A 72 -10.95 4.82 -5.02
N ARG A 73 -10.03 5.66 -5.51
CA ARG A 73 -10.35 6.70 -6.50
C ARG A 73 -10.55 6.15 -7.91
N PHE A 74 -9.76 5.16 -8.34
CA PHE A 74 -9.69 4.74 -9.74
C PHE A 74 -10.33 3.39 -10.03
N ASP A 75 -10.48 2.52 -9.04
CA ASP A 75 -11.08 1.20 -9.14
C ASP A 75 -12.48 1.21 -8.53
N PRO A 76 -13.55 1.24 -9.34
CA PRO A 76 -14.93 1.27 -8.83
C PRO A 76 -15.33 -0.02 -8.11
N LEU A 77 -14.55 -1.10 -8.25
CA LEU A 77 -14.75 -2.37 -7.55
C LEU A 77 -13.91 -2.47 -6.27
N PHE A 78 -13.07 -1.48 -6.00
CA PHE A 78 -12.26 -1.44 -4.80
C PHE A 78 -13.13 -1.05 -3.60
N VAL A 79 -13.59 -2.06 -2.88
CA VAL A 79 -14.19 -1.89 -1.57
C VAL A 79 -13.06 -2.12 -0.57
N GLU A 80 -12.77 -1.09 0.24
CA GLU A 80 -11.98 -1.30 1.46
C GLU A 80 -12.71 -2.35 2.27
N ASP A 81 -12.09 -3.52 2.42
CA ASP A 81 -12.69 -4.63 3.15
C ASP A 81 -12.92 -4.18 4.59
N GLY A 82 -14.15 -3.73 4.88
CA GLY A 82 -14.61 -3.32 6.21
C GLY A 82 -14.57 -4.45 7.24
N SER A 83 -14.01 -5.60 6.90
CA SER A 83 -13.70 -6.68 7.85
C SER A 83 -12.73 -6.23 8.95
N ALA A 84 -11.89 -5.21 8.71
CA ALA A 84 -11.08 -4.57 9.74
C ALA A 84 -11.93 -3.85 10.81
N GLU A 85 -13.14 -3.40 10.45
CA GLU A 85 -14.11 -2.80 11.37
C GLU A 85 -14.97 -3.89 12.06
N LEU A 86 -15.34 -4.97 11.33
CA LEU A 86 -16.04 -6.13 11.90
C LEU A 86 -15.20 -6.95 12.89
N MET A 87 -13.86 -6.88 12.84
CA MET A 87 -13.00 -7.54 13.81
C MET A 87 -12.85 -6.76 15.13
N GLN A 88 -13.15 -5.45 15.13
CA GLN A 88 -13.14 -4.61 16.35
C GLN A 88 -14.46 -4.65 17.14
N MET A 89 -15.54 -5.20 16.57
CA MET A 89 -16.83 -5.38 17.26
C MET A 89 -17.01 -6.76 17.93
N ARG A 90 -16.08 -7.70 17.77
CA ARG A 90 -16.00 -8.96 18.54
C ARG A 90 -14.92 -8.85 19.63
N GLY A 91 -15.15 -7.95 20.57
CA GLY A 91 -14.31 -7.77 21.75
C GLY A 91 -15.03 -6.94 22.80
N ALA A 92 -16.29 -7.31 23.08
CA ALA A 92 -17.03 -6.88 24.26
C ALA A 92 -16.94 -7.96 25.34
#